data_AF-E1R823-F1
#
_entry.id   AF-E1R823-F1
#
_cell.length_a   1.000
_cell.length_b   1.000
_cell.length_c   1.000
_cell.angle_alpha   90.00
_cell.angle_beta   90.00
_cell.angle_gamma   90.00
#
_symmetry.space_group_name_H-M   'P 1'
#
loop_
_entity.id
_entity.type
_entity.pdbx_description
1 polymer ?
#
loop_
_entity_poly.entity_id
_entity_poly.type
_entity_poly.pdbx_seq_one_letter_code
_entity_poly.pdbx_strand_id
1 'polypeptide(L)'
;MLTCGRPEVLRGALDSLSAETEGVPIGPITVYDDSREASVRSVNESIVHSFAAQSGLALSYGTTETISPEGPAQKQSAFALGLLPFPHAPAMPGAARNAILLSSVGKKVLSFDDDIRFLLREPRFAMEEGSPLPFAFAASGTESFPDSVSRPLVSGAVRCFELFDSVLGRTPRCDGMAEGDSEAAADLHSPVRAAMAGICGDRWFSSPLALFDTQPFLRKRAWPNRRSYRRAGSDPVALLLAPELSYTSHPFFIASCYGFDASEILPPFFPHIRNEDGVWAFLLRASYPDAPIAHLPFAFEHKRGIHPPFRSEHRCSGIGAGTVVQRLLSFFSDELKAPEAGDRLLALGMRLSGAASLPLRQWKHLLLELHLKHEGAMVARLEADLEQSGGKPGFWAKDLRSFLDRYLDELPASTPSRPREFHHLGDEAESAFQRFVGSCGELLCAWPEIWEGRACL
;
A
#
# COMPACT_ATOMS: atom_id res chain seq x y z
N MET A 1 -9.58 8.39 9.13
CA MET A 1 -8.25 9.04 9.04
C MET A 1 -7.30 8.32 9.99
N LEU A 2 -6.04 8.14 9.60
CA LEU A 2 -5.01 7.50 10.42
C LEU A 2 -3.91 8.49 10.80
N THR A 3 -3.47 8.51 12.06
CA THR A 3 -2.35 9.34 12.52
C THR A 3 -1.37 8.55 13.40
N CYS A 4 -0.10 8.96 13.42
CA CYS A 4 0.91 8.38 14.30
C CYS A 4 2.02 9.39 14.57
N GLY A 5 2.12 9.88 15.81
CA GLY A 5 3.27 10.63 16.30
C GLY A 5 3.42 12.05 15.76
N ARG A 6 2.41 12.60 15.05
CA ARG A 6 2.57 13.83 14.26
C ARG A 6 1.39 14.83 14.41
N PRO A 7 1.20 15.45 15.59
CA PRO A 7 0.06 16.36 15.84
C PRO A 7 -0.11 17.50 14.82
N GLU A 8 0.99 18.13 14.40
CA GLU A 8 0.92 19.23 13.41
C GLU A 8 0.55 18.74 12.01
N VAL A 9 0.94 17.52 11.66
CA VAL A 9 0.58 16.91 10.38
C VAL A 9 -0.91 16.57 10.38
N LEU A 10 -1.43 16.01 11.48
CA LEU A 10 -2.86 15.78 11.71
C LEU A 10 -3.67 17.08 11.60
N ARG A 11 -3.25 18.15 12.27
CA ARG A 11 -3.93 19.46 12.20
C ARG A 11 -4.03 19.94 10.75
N GLY A 12 -2.91 19.94 10.02
CA GLY A 12 -2.93 20.37 8.62
C GLY A 12 -3.78 19.48 7.71
N ALA A 13 -3.99 18.20 8.06
CA ALA A 13 -4.87 17.30 7.32
C ALA A 13 -6.34 17.67 7.53
N LEU A 14 -6.71 17.92 8.79
CA LEU A 14 -8.06 18.34 9.16
C LEU A 14 -8.39 19.72 8.58
N ASP A 15 -7.46 20.68 8.66
CA ASP A 15 -7.61 22.01 8.05
C ASP A 15 -7.87 21.89 6.54
N SER A 16 -7.08 21.08 5.85
CA SER A 16 -7.24 20.85 4.41
C SER A 16 -8.55 20.15 4.07
N LEU A 17 -8.97 19.18 4.88
CA LEU A 17 -10.25 18.49 4.71
C LEU A 17 -11.42 19.47 4.86
N SER A 18 -11.46 20.23 5.96
CA SER A 18 -12.57 21.16 6.22
C SER A 18 -12.68 22.27 5.17
N ALA A 19 -11.55 22.76 4.67
CA ALA A 19 -11.55 23.77 3.62
C ALA A 19 -12.17 23.24 2.31
N GLU A 20 -11.90 21.98 1.97
CA GLU A 20 -12.36 21.37 0.71
C GLU A 20 -13.78 20.78 0.82
N THR A 21 -14.27 20.52 2.03
CA THR A 21 -15.61 19.98 2.28
C THR A 21 -16.61 21.02 2.79
N GLU A 22 -16.29 22.31 2.71
CA GLU A 22 -17.23 23.36 3.12
C GLU A 22 -18.53 23.30 2.29
N GLY A 23 -19.66 23.14 2.97
CA GLY A 23 -20.98 22.99 2.34
C GLY A 23 -21.23 21.62 1.70
N VAL A 24 -20.31 20.68 1.83
CA VAL A 24 -20.43 19.30 1.30
C VAL A 24 -20.85 18.37 2.44
N PRO A 25 -21.97 17.64 2.32
CA PRO A 25 -22.33 16.65 3.32
C PRO A 25 -21.33 15.50 3.27
N ILE A 26 -20.53 15.36 4.33
CA ILE A 26 -19.65 14.20 4.53
C ILE A 26 -20.12 13.38 5.72
N GLY A 27 -19.88 12.07 5.65
CA GLY A 27 -20.17 11.16 6.74
C GLY A 27 -19.31 11.42 7.99
N PRO A 28 -19.60 10.74 9.11
CA PRO A 28 -18.79 10.84 10.31
C PRO A 28 -17.35 10.39 10.04
N ILE A 29 -16.40 11.08 10.67
CA ILE A 29 -14.97 10.80 10.52
C ILE A 29 -14.44 10.33 11.87
N THR A 30 -13.83 9.14 11.87
CA THR A 30 -13.03 8.67 13.00
C THR A 30 -11.54 8.87 12.69
N VAL A 31 -10.83 9.49 13.62
CA VAL A 31 -9.36 9.55 13.63
C VAL A 31 -8.84 8.40 14.49
N TYR A 32 -8.14 7.45 13.87
CA TYR A 32 -7.46 6.37 14.57
C TYR A 32 -6.01 6.77 14.82
N ASP A 33 -5.61 6.79 16.08
CA ASP A 33 -4.26 7.17 16.50
C ASP A 33 -3.43 5.93 16.89
N ASP A 34 -2.34 5.72 16.15
CA ASP A 34 -1.34 4.66 16.39
C ASP A 34 -0.09 5.20 17.12
N SER A 35 -0.20 6.36 17.78
CA SER A 35 0.88 6.95 18.57
C SER A 35 1.17 6.11 19.82
N ARG A 36 2.45 5.76 20.02
CA ARG A 36 2.90 4.99 21.20
C ARG A 36 2.84 5.81 22.49
N GLU A 37 3.17 7.09 22.43
CA GLU A 37 3.26 7.97 23.59
C GLU A 37 1.88 8.50 23.99
N ALA A 38 1.48 8.25 25.25
CA ALA A 38 0.19 8.70 25.77
C ALA A 38 0.05 10.24 25.76
N SER A 39 1.15 10.98 25.95
CA SER A 39 1.19 12.43 25.83
C SER A 39 0.81 12.89 24.42
N VAL A 40 1.34 12.22 23.39
CA VAL A 40 1.04 12.54 21.98
C VAL A 40 -0.42 12.20 21.66
N ARG A 41 -0.93 11.05 22.14
CA ARG A 41 -2.35 10.68 22.00
C ARG A 41 -3.28 11.72 22.59
N SER A 42 -2.97 12.22 23.79
CA SER A 42 -3.75 13.27 24.44
C SER A 42 -3.75 14.59 23.65
N VAL A 43 -2.62 14.95 23.04
CA VAL A 43 -2.55 16.11 22.13
C VAL A 43 -3.41 15.90 20.89
N ASN A 44 -3.31 14.74 20.24
CA ASN A 44 -4.10 14.42 19.05
C ASN A 44 -5.61 14.40 19.35
N GLU A 45 -6.03 13.78 20.45
CA GLU A 45 -7.41 13.77 20.92
C GLU A 45 -7.93 15.20 21.14
N SER A 46 -7.13 16.05 21.79
CA SER A 46 -7.46 17.47 21.98
C SER A 46 -7.62 18.23 20.65
N ILE A 47 -6.76 17.93 19.66
CA ILE A 47 -6.87 18.48 18.30
C ILE A 47 -8.20 18.09 17.67
N VAL A 48 -8.54 16.79 17.70
CA VAL A 48 -9.77 16.27 17.09
C VAL A 48 -11.01 16.88 17.73
N HIS A 49 -11.08 16.94 19.07
CA HIS A 49 -12.22 17.55 19.77
C HIS A 49 -12.34 19.05 19.53
N SER A 50 -11.24 19.79 19.57
CA SER A 50 -11.25 21.22 19.29
C SER A 50 -11.69 21.50 17.86
N PHE A 51 -11.23 20.68 16.91
CA PHE A 51 -11.59 20.80 15.51
C PHE A 51 -13.06 20.46 15.26
N ALA A 52 -13.58 19.40 15.88
CA ALA A 52 -14.99 19.02 15.82
C ALA A 52 -15.90 20.18 16.26
N ALA A 53 -15.53 20.86 17.35
CA ALA A 53 -16.28 22.00 17.89
C ALA A 53 -16.26 23.24 16.99
N GLN A 54 -15.19 23.44 16.20
CA GLN A 54 -15.01 24.61 15.34
C GLN A 54 -15.58 24.44 13.93
N SER A 55 -15.39 23.26 13.34
CA SER A 55 -15.76 22.97 11.95
C SER A 55 -17.21 22.52 11.78
N GLY A 56 -17.84 22.02 12.84
CA GLY A 56 -19.17 21.38 12.76
C GLY A 56 -19.16 19.98 12.15
N LEU A 57 -17.97 19.44 11.81
CA LEU A 57 -17.84 18.06 11.32
C LEU A 57 -18.05 17.04 12.45
N ALA A 58 -18.75 15.94 12.15
CA ALA A 58 -18.92 14.83 13.07
C ALA A 58 -17.62 14.02 13.20
N LEU A 59 -16.74 14.46 14.10
CA LEU A 59 -15.43 13.87 14.33
C LEU A 59 -15.39 13.08 15.65
N SER A 60 -14.81 11.89 15.61
CA SER A 60 -14.51 11.06 16.77
C SER A 60 -13.04 10.65 16.77
N TYR A 61 -12.55 10.34 17.97
CA TYR A 61 -11.18 9.89 18.20
C TYR A 61 -11.20 8.44 18.70
N GLY A 62 -10.28 7.62 18.19
CA GLY A 62 -10.15 6.21 18.57
C GLY A 62 -8.70 5.73 18.51
N THR A 63 -8.45 4.60 19.17
CA THR A 63 -7.16 3.90 19.16
C THR A 63 -7.38 2.42 18.90
N THR A 64 -6.32 1.65 18.66
CA THR A 64 -6.44 0.18 18.57
C THR A 64 -6.99 -0.45 19.85
N GLU A 65 -6.78 0.19 21.02
CA GLU A 65 -7.27 -0.28 22.31
C GLU A 65 -8.79 -0.11 22.46
N THR A 66 -9.43 0.74 21.65
CA THR A 66 -10.89 0.88 21.64
C THR A 66 -11.61 -0.35 21.09
N ILE A 67 -10.87 -1.27 20.46
CA ILE A 67 -11.40 -2.50 19.89
C ILE A 67 -10.99 -3.65 20.80
N SER A 68 -11.85 -3.99 21.75
CA SER A 68 -11.61 -5.07 22.71
C SER A 68 -11.49 -6.42 22.00
N PRO A 69 -10.36 -7.14 22.12
CA PRO A 69 -10.27 -8.51 21.63
C PRO A 69 -11.08 -9.41 22.57
N GLU A 70 -12.13 -10.02 22.04
CA GLU A 70 -13.03 -10.93 22.77
C GLU A 70 -13.13 -12.28 22.05
N GLY A 71 -13.53 -13.32 22.77
CA GLY A 71 -13.77 -14.65 22.21
C GLY A 71 -12.54 -15.56 22.06
N PRO A 72 -12.72 -16.77 21.49
CA PRO A 72 -11.66 -17.77 21.30
C PRO A 72 -10.45 -17.26 20.50
N ALA A 73 -10.66 -16.34 19.56
CA ALA A 73 -9.62 -15.70 18.76
C ALA A 73 -8.93 -14.49 19.44
N GLN A 74 -9.05 -14.31 20.76
CA GLN A 74 -8.52 -13.12 21.47
C GLN A 74 -7.03 -12.85 21.20
N LYS A 75 -6.18 -13.89 21.18
CA LYS A 75 -4.74 -13.74 20.92
C LYS A 75 -4.48 -13.20 19.51
N GLN A 76 -5.17 -13.73 18.50
CA GLN A 76 -5.03 -13.32 17.11
C GLN A 76 -5.58 -11.91 16.89
N SER A 77 -6.70 -11.56 17.52
CA SER A 77 -7.22 -10.18 17.56
C SER A 77 -6.19 -9.22 18.19
N ALA A 78 -5.59 -9.60 19.31
CA ALA A 78 -4.56 -8.79 19.96
C ALA A 78 -3.29 -8.66 19.08
N PHE A 79 -2.90 -9.70 18.35
CA PHE A 79 -1.84 -9.60 17.35
C PHE A 79 -2.23 -8.63 16.23
N ALA A 80 -3.40 -8.80 15.61
CA ALA A 80 -3.90 -7.96 14.52
C ALA A 80 -3.94 -6.47 14.89
N LEU A 81 -4.32 -6.18 16.14
CA LEU A 81 -4.42 -4.82 16.68
C LEU A 81 -3.10 -4.28 17.26
N GLY A 82 -1.99 -5.04 17.13
CA GLY A 82 -0.68 -4.64 17.64
C GLY A 82 -0.61 -4.55 19.18
N LEU A 83 -1.57 -5.14 19.89
CA LEU A 83 -1.66 -5.16 21.35
C LEU A 83 -0.73 -6.21 21.96
N LEU A 84 -0.35 -7.23 21.18
CA LEU A 84 0.73 -8.12 21.57
C LEU A 84 2.07 -7.48 21.24
N PRO A 85 3.00 -7.37 22.20
CA PRO A 85 4.33 -6.91 21.90
C PRO A 85 4.97 -7.94 20.97
N PHE A 86 5.17 -7.58 19.71
CA PHE A 86 6.13 -8.26 18.87
C PHE A 86 7.48 -7.59 19.13
N PRO A 87 8.40 -8.21 19.90
CA PRO A 87 9.58 -7.54 20.40
C PRO A 87 10.30 -6.84 19.26
N HIS A 88 10.51 -5.54 19.44
CA HIS A 88 11.36 -4.71 18.60
C HIS A 88 10.90 -4.46 17.16
N ALA A 89 9.69 -4.89 16.78
CA ALA A 89 9.16 -4.50 15.48
C ALA A 89 8.72 -3.02 15.47
N PRO A 90 8.99 -2.28 14.38
CA PRO A 90 8.58 -0.90 14.26
C PRO A 90 7.04 -0.78 14.32
N ALA A 91 6.55 0.36 14.83
CA ALA A 91 5.14 0.69 14.67
C ALA A 91 4.90 0.91 13.18
N MET A 92 3.96 0.17 12.64
CA MET A 92 3.58 0.18 11.24
C MET A 92 2.05 0.21 11.20
N PRO A 93 1.46 0.89 10.21
CA PRO A 93 0.05 1.27 10.24
C PRO A 93 -0.92 0.08 10.15
N GLY A 94 -0.44 -1.14 9.87
CA GLY A 94 -1.28 -2.33 9.74
C GLY A 94 -2.20 -2.58 10.94
N ALA A 95 -1.73 -2.34 12.17
CA ALA A 95 -2.54 -2.51 13.37
C ALA A 95 -3.73 -1.55 13.43
N ALA A 96 -3.47 -0.27 13.20
CA ALA A 96 -4.52 0.74 13.17
C ALA A 96 -5.42 0.64 11.93
N ARG A 97 -4.91 0.14 10.80
CA ARG A 97 -5.74 -0.21 9.64
C ARG A 97 -6.66 -1.40 9.92
N ASN A 98 -6.22 -2.41 10.69
CA ASN A 98 -7.13 -3.45 11.18
C ASN A 98 -8.19 -2.89 12.12
N ALA A 99 -7.85 -1.90 12.93
CA ALA A 99 -8.83 -1.23 13.77
C ALA A 99 -9.90 -0.51 12.95
N ILE A 100 -9.48 0.25 11.93
CA ILE A 100 -10.38 0.86 10.95
C ILE A 100 -11.24 -0.21 10.27
N LEU A 101 -10.63 -1.32 9.85
CA LEU A 101 -11.33 -2.37 9.13
C LEU A 101 -12.43 -3.03 9.99
N LEU A 102 -12.11 -3.39 11.24
CA LEU A 102 -13.04 -4.05 12.15
C LEU A 102 -14.17 -3.13 12.67
N SER A 103 -13.95 -1.81 12.75
CA SER A 103 -15.02 -0.85 13.08
C SER A 103 -15.92 -0.51 11.89
N SER A 104 -15.54 -0.96 10.71
CA SER A 104 -16.18 -0.67 9.43
C SER A 104 -16.96 -1.85 8.86
N VAL A 105 -17.07 -2.97 9.59
CA VAL A 105 -17.87 -4.13 9.16
C VAL A 105 -19.28 -3.69 8.79
N GLY A 106 -19.74 -4.13 7.61
CA GLY A 106 -21.02 -3.78 7.02
C GLY A 106 -21.08 -2.40 6.33
N LYS A 107 -19.96 -1.69 6.20
CA LYS A 107 -19.93 -0.31 5.67
C LYS A 107 -18.95 -0.16 4.50
N LYS A 108 -19.19 0.86 3.67
CA LYS A 108 -18.19 1.41 2.75
C LYS A 108 -17.44 2.52 3.45
N VAL A 109 -16.12 2.51 3.36
CA VAL A 109 -15.28 3.46 4.10
C VAL A 109 -14.20 4.04 3.21
N LEU A 110 -14.00 5.35 3.33
CA LEU A 110 -12.82 6.05 2.85
C LEU A 110 -11.82 6.18 4.01
N SER A 111 -10.60 5.71 3.78
CA SER A 111 -9.49 5.77 4.71
C SER A 111 -8.34 6.55 4.10
N PHE A 112 -7.68 7.37 4.90
CA PHE A 112 -6.53 8.17 4.48
C PHE A 112 -5.61 8.51 5.64
N ASP A 113 -4.33 8.65 5.33
CA ASP A 113 -3.26 8.99 6.27
C ASP A 113 -3.28 10.50 6.60
N ASP A 114 -2.74 10.90 7.75
CA ASP A 114 -2.67 12.29 8.22
C ASP A 114 -1.71 13.17 7.42
N ASP A 115 -0.81 12.60 6.62
CA ASP A 115 0.04 13.34 5.68
C ASP A 115 -0.63 13.55 4.31
N ILE A 116 -1.90 13.15 4.15
CA ILE A 116 -2.70 13.53 2.99
C ILE A 116 -3.28 14.93 3.13
N ARG A 117 -3.28 15.68 2.03
CA ARG A 117 -3.94 16.97 1.85
C ARG A 117 -4.95 16.85 0.72
N PHE A 118 -6.13 17.46 0.91
CA PHE A 118 -7.24 17.46 -0.04
C PHE A 118 -7.01 18.41 -1.24
N LEU A 119 -5.74 18.67 -1.56
CA LEU A 119 -5.32 19.37 -2.77
C LEU A 119 -5.21 18.37 -3.92
N LEU A 120 -6.35 18.14 -4.58
CA LEU A 120 -6.50 17.11 -5.59
C LEU A 120 -5.92 17.53 -6.94
N ARG A 121 -5.24 16.60 -7.61
CA ARG A 121 -4.75 16.77 -8.98
C ARG A 121 -5.34 15.74 -9.92
N GLU A 122 -5.70 16.16 -11.11
CA GLU A 122 -6.18 15.28 -12.19
C GLU A 122 -5.16 15.22 -13.35
N PRO A 123 -5.15 14.12 -14.12
CA PRO A 123 -4.15 13.87 -15.15
C PRO A 123 -4.31 14.79 -16.36
N ARG A 124 -3.19 15.10 -17.03
CA ARG A 124 -3.15 15.78 -18.34
C ARG A 124 -2.50 14.95 -19.44
N PHE A 125 -2.53 13.63 -19.27
CA PHE A 125 -2.00 12.68 -20.23
C PHE A 125 -2.98 11.53 -20.42
N ALA A 126 -2.90 10.88 -21.58
CA ALA A 126 -3.47 9.56 -21.79
C ALA A 126 -2.36 8.51 -21.62
N MET A 127 -2.74 7.27 -21.26
CA MET A 127 -1.81 6.15 -21.38
C MET A 127 -1.47 5.91 -22.85
N GLU A 128 -0.26 5.42 -23.12
CA GLU A 128 0.02 4.78 -24.40
C GLU A 128 -0.72 3.44 -24.46
N GLU A 129 -1.25 3.13 -25.65
CA GLU A 129 -1.91 1.85 -25.93
C GLU A 129 -0.94 0.69 -25.62
N GLY A 130 -1.41 -0.31 -24.87
CA GLY A 130 -0.59 -1.46 -24.44
C GLY A 130 0.31 -1.20 -23.22
N SER A 131 0.10 -0.11 -22.46
CA SER A 131 0.76 0.06 -21.16
C SER A 131 0.38 -1.08 -20.21
N PRO A 132 1.35 -1.79 -19.58
CA PRO A 132 1.07 -2.95 -18.72
C PRO A 132 0.51 -2.58 -17.34
N LEU A 133 0.45 -1.28 -17.03
CA LEU A 133 -0.09 -0.76 -15.77
C LEU A 133 -1.15 0.28 -16.10
N PRO A 134 -2.23 0.34 -15.31
CA PRO A 134 -3.34 1.28 -15.52
C PRO A 134 -3.01 2.70 -14.99
N PHE A 135 -1.85 2.88 -14.37
CA PHE A 135 -1.43 4.11 -13.72
C PHE A 135 -0.08 4.56 -14.22
N ALA A 136 0.10 5.88 -14.22
CA ALA A 136 1.38 6.52 -14.38
C ALA A 136 2.11 6.55 -13.05
N PHE A 137 3.35 6.08 -13.04
CA PHE A 137 4.26 6.25 -11.92
C PHE A 137 5.52 6.99 -12.37
N ALA A 138 5.85 8.07 -11.65
CA ALA A 138 7.02 8.87 -11.93
C ALA A 138 7.60 9.49 -10.65
N ALA A 139 8.92 9.59 -10.59
CA ALA A 139 9.64 10.42 -9.63
C ALA A 139 10.24 11.62 -10.36
N SER A 140 9.77 12.82 -10.10
CA SER A 140 10.24 14.06 -10.75
C SER A 140 11.23 14.82 -9.87
N GLY A 141 12.17 15.52 -10.50
CA GLY A 141 13.10 16.42 -9.82
C GLY A 141 12.67 17.88 -9.90
N THR A 142 11.38 18.16 -10.02
CA THR A 142 10.79 19.51 -10.01
C THR A 142 10.15 19.79 -8.66
N GLU A 143 9.94 21.05 -8.28
CA GLU A 143 9.30 21.40 -6.98
C GLU A 143 7.83 21.00 -6.89
N SER A 144 7.18 20.93 -8.04
CA SER A 144 5.85 20.39 -8.23
C SER A 144 5.85 19.58 -9.51
N PHE A 145 4.92 18.64 -9.67
CA PHE A 145 4.75 18.02 -10.98
C PHE A 145 4.39 19.10 -12.01
N PRO A 146 5.01 19.08 -13.20
CA PRO A 146 4.70 20.05 -14.23
C PRO A 146 3.20 20.07 -14.51
N ASP A 147 2.63 21.25 -14.74
CA ASP A 147 1.22 21.40 -15.16
C ASP A 147 0.94 20.70 -16.50
N SER A 148 1.97 20.26 -17.23
CA SER A 148 1.84 19.40 -18.40
C SER A 148 1.51 17.93 -18.06
N VAL A 149 1.60 17.52 -16.79
CA VAL A 149 1.35 16.15 -16.34
C VAL A 149 0.07 16.07 -15.50
N SER A 150 -0.20 17.07 -14.67
CA SER A 150 -1.44 17.12 -13.89
C SER A 150 -1.86 18.56 -13.58
N ARG A 151 -3.15 18.79 -13.31
CA ARG A 151 -3.68 20.11 -12.89
C ARG A 151 -4.50 20.00 -11.60
N PRO A 152 -4.66 21.09 -10.83
CA PRO A 152 -5.60 21.13 -9.73
C PRO A 152 -7.01 20.75 -10.19
N LEU A 153 -7.69 19.92 -9.40
CA LEU A 153 -9.07 19.53 -9.61
C LEU A 153 -9.98 20.54 -8.90
N VAL A 154 -10.78 21.29 -9.67
CA VAL A 154 -11.76 22.25 -9.13
C VAL A 154 -12.90 21.48 -8.44
N SER A 155 -13.27 21.89 -7.22
CA SER A 155 -14.31 21.22 -6.41
C SER A 155 -14.02 19.74 -6.15
N GLY A 156 -12.75 19.42 -5.87
CA GLY A 156 -12.26 18.05 -5.90
C GLY A 156 -12.86 17.12 -4.84
N ALA A 157 -13.13 17.61 -3.62
CA ALA A 157 -13.56 16.71 -2.53
C ALA A 157 -14.92 16.06 -2.79
N VAL A 158 -15.92 16.82 -3.29
CA VAL A 158 -17.24 16.28 -3.66
C VAL A 158 -17.07 15.14 -4.67
N ARG A 159 -16.36 15.44 -5.76
CA ARG A 159 -16.12 14.48 -6.85
C ARG A 159 -15.35 13.26 -6.36
N CYS A 160 -14.44 13.42 -5.40
CA CYS A 160 -13.70 12.31 -4.80
C CYS A 160 -14.65 11.35 -4.07
N PHE A 161 -15.48 11.83 -3.14
CA PHE A 161 -16.40 10.97 -2.39
C PHE A 161 -17.42 10.28 -3.32
N GLU A 162 -17.96 11.03 -4.28
CA GLU A 162 -18.88 10.48 -5.30
C GLU A 162 -18.21 9.38 -6.12
N LEU A 163 -16.94 9.55 -6.52
CA LEU A 163 -16.23 8.53 -7.28
C LEU A 163 -16.02 7.27 -6.46
N PHE A 164 -15.61 7.37 -5.19
CA PHE A 164 -15.50 6.19 -4.31
C PHE A 164 -16.84 5.46 -4.15
N ASP A 165 -17.94 6.18 -3.87
CA ASP A 165 -19.27 5.58 -3.74
C ASP A 165 -19.77 4.97 -5.06
N SER A 166 -19.41 5.58 -6.19
CA SER A 166 -19.79 5.10 -7.51
C SER A 166 -19.09 3.79 -7.93
N VAL A 167 -17.94 3.46 -7.32
CA VAL A 167 -17.19 2.25 -7.70
C VAL A 167 -17.31 1.13 -6.67
N LEU A 168 -17.25 1.45 -5.37
CA LEU A 168 -17.21 0.44 -4.31
C LEU A 168 -18.52 -0.37 -4.26
N GLY A 169 -18.39 -1.69 -4.20
CA GLY A 169 -19.52 -2.62 -4.20
C GLY A 169 -20.24 -2.73 -5.55
N ARG A 170 -19.74 -2.09 -6.62
CA ARG A 170 -20.30 -2.21 -7.97
C ARG A 170 -19.46 -3.15 -8.80
N THR A 171 -20.13 -3.93 -9.65
CA THR A 171 -19.45 -4.70 -10.70
C THR A 171 -19.12 -3.74 -11.85
N PRO A 172 -17.85 -3.67 -12.31
CA PRO A 172 -17.50 -2.85 -13.46
C PRO A 172 -18.34 -3.22 -14.68
N ARG A 173 -18.81 -2.23 -15.43
CA ARG A 173 -19.37 -2.48 -16.76
C ARG A 173 -18.22 -2.51 -17.74
N CYS A 174 -17.96 -3.67 -18.35
CA CYS A 174 -16.88 -3.85 -19.33
C CYS A 174 -17.15 -3.18 -20.68
N ASP A 175 -18.18 -2.34 -20.79
CA ASP A 175 -18.55 -1.63 -22.01
C ASP A 175 -17.43 -0.62 -22.39
N GLY A 176 -16.44 -1.07 -23.17
CA GLY A 176 -15.37 -0.23 -23.70
C GLY A 176 -13.99 -0.36 -23.04
N MET A 177 -13.69 -1.45 -22.30
CA MET A 177 -12.31 -1.70 -21.87
C MET A 177 -11.40 -1.88 -23.10
N ALA A 178 -10.34 -1.10 -23.19
CA ALA A 178 -9.35 -1.20 -24.26
C ALA A 178 -8.79 -2.63 -24.32
N GLU A 179 -8.75 -3.23 -25.51
CA GLU A 179 -8.38 -4.63 -25.78
C GLU A 179 -6.92 -5.00 -25.41
N GLY A 180 -6.18 -4.13 -24.71
CA GLY A 180 -4.76 -4.29 -24.38
C GLY A 180 -4.43 -5.20 -23.20
N ASP A 181 -5.39 -5.46 -22.29
CA ASP A 181 -5.21 -6.34 -21.11
C ASP A 181 -6.07 -7.63 -21.21
N SER A 182 -6.16 -8.19 -22.42
CA SER A 182 -7.28 -9.05 -22.86
C SER A 182 -7.45 -10.40 -22.14
N GLU A 183 -6.48 -10.91 -21.39
CA GLU A 183 -6.67 -12.17 -20.64
C GLU A 183 -7.06 -11.96 -19.16
N ALA A 184 -6.70 -10.83 -18.54
CA ALA A 184 -6.96 -10.64 -17.11
C ALA A 184 -8.15 -9.72 -16.81
N ALA A 185 -8.58 -8.90 -17.78
CA ALA A 185 -9.75 -8.03 -17.64
C ALA A 185 -11.06 -8.75 -17.99
N ALA A 186 -11.01 -9.80 -18.83
CA ALA A 186 -12.18 -10.51 -19.32
C ALA A 186 -12.99 -11.22 -18.21
N ASP A 187 -12.35 -11.57 -17.09
CA ASP A 187 -12.95 -12.35 -16.00
C ASP A 187 -13.34 -11.50 -14.77
N LEU A 188 -13.25 -10.17 -14.85
CA LEU A 188 -13.57 -9.27 -13.73
C LEU A 188 -15.09 -9.09 -13.58
N HIS A 189 -15.74 -10.08 -12.99
CA HIS A 189 -17.21 -10.12 -12.82
C HIS A 189 -17.67 -9.90 -11.39
N SER A 190 -16.76 -9.68 -10.44
CA SER A 190 -17.12 -9.44 -9.05
C SER A 190 -17.17 -7.94 -8.70
N PRO A 191 -17.94 -7.57 -7.67
CA PRO A 191 -17.94 -6.20 -7.14
C PRO A 191 -16.55 -5.72 -6.74
N VAL A 192 -16.25 -4.44 -7.00
CA VAL A 192 -15.03 -3.77 -6.54
C VAL A 192 -15.02 -3.71 -5.02
N ARG A 193 -14.05 -4.39 -4.40
CA ARG A 193 -13.87 -4.40 -2.93
C ARG A 193 -12.97 -3.28 -2.42
N ALA A 194 -12.07 -2.79 -3.26
CA ALA A 194 -11.14 -1.74 -2.91
C ALA A 194 -10.92 -0.79 -4.10
N ALA A 195 -10.77 0.48 -3.78
CA ALA A 195 -10.41 1.53 -4.72
C ALA A 195 -9.27 2.35 -4.09
N MET A 196 -8.34 2.83 -4.89
CA MET A 196 -7.31 3.76 -4.41
C MET A 196 -7.23 5.00 -5.28
N ALA A 197 -6.95 6.13 -4.63
CA ALA A 197 -6.59 7.35 -5.32
C ALA A 197 -5.08 7.35 -5.61
N GLY A 198 -4.69 8.17 -6.59
CA GLY A 198 -3.31 8.50 -6.83
C GLY A 198 -2.68 9.32 -5.69
N ILE A 199 -1.37 9.51 -5.78
CA ILE A 199 -0.58 10.29 -4.84
C ILE A 199 0.33 11.22 -5.62
N CYS A 200 0.40 12.48 -5.23
CA CYS A 200 1.38 13.44 -5.72
C CYS A 200 2.07 14.16 -4.56
N GLY A 201 3.27 14.69 -4.75
CA GLY A 201 3.96 15.45 -3.69
C GLY A 201 5.16 14.70 -3.12
N ASP A 202 5.31 14.68 -1.80
CA ASP A 202 6.45 14.05 -1.14
C ASP A 202 6.51 12.55 -1.47
N ARG A 203 7.71 12.00 -1.60
CA ARG A 203 7.89 10.57 -1.87
C ARG A 203 7.43 9.69 -0.70
N TRP A 204 6.81 8.56 -1.00
CA TRP A 204 6.49 7.51 -0.01
C TRP A 204 7.41 6.28 -0.12
N PHE A 205 8.19 6.18 -1.20
CA PHE A 205 9.14 5.09 -1.45
C PHE A 205 10.57 5.45 -1.05
N SER A 206 11.30 4.44 -0.59
CA SER A 206 12.71 4.55 -0.20
C SER A 206 13.69 4.00 -1.24
N SER A 207 13.24 3.32 -2.29
CA SER A 207 14.12 2.70 -3.29
C SER A 207 14.27 3.56 -4.55
N PRO A 208 15.49 3.64 -5.15
CA PRO A 208 15.71 4.27 -6.44
C PRO A 208 15.10 3.47 -7.59
N LEU A 209 14.62 2.24 -7.36
CA LEU A 209 13.85 1.49 -8.35
C LEU A 209 12.69 2.32 -8.91
N ALA A 210 12.13 3.24 -8.13
CA ALA A 210 11.13 4.18 -8.61
C ALA A 210 11.60 5.06 -9.80
N LEU A 211 12.89 5.38 -9.86
CA LEU A 211 13.49 6.09 -11.00
C LEU A 211 13.72 5.17 -12.20
N PHE A 212 13.81 3.87 -12.00
CA PHE A 212 14.04 2.92 -13.08
C PHE A 212 12.73 2.41 -13.67
N ASP A 213 11.73 2.20 -12.82
CA ASP A 213 10.39 1.71 -13.17
C ASP A 213 9.46 2.82 -13.73
N THR A 214 9.97 4.05 -13.91
CA THR A 214 9.18 5.12 -14.56
C THR A 214 8.93 4.76 -16.01
N GLN A 215 7.65 4.78 -16.42
CA GLN A 215 7.22 4.40 -17.75
C GLN A 215 7.88 5.24 -18.86
N PRO A 216 8.22 4.65 -20.02
CA PRO A 216 8.93 5.33 -21.09
C PRO A 216 8.34 6.69 -21.51
N PHE A 217 7.01 6.77 -21.66
CA PHE A 217 6.32 8.00 -22.08
C PHE A 217 6.38 9.13 -21.03
N LEU A 218 6.57 8.78 -19.75
CA LEU A 218 6.73 9.74 -18.66
C LEU A 218 8.17 10.20 -18.51
N ARG A 219 9.18 9.42 -18.90
CA ARG A 219 10.61 9.78 -18.69
C ARG A 219 10.96 11.15 -19.25
N LYS A 220 10.47 11.48 -20.45
CA LYS A 220 10.72 12.80 -21.08
C LYS A 220 10.03 13.96 -20.36
N ARG A 221 8.88 13.69 -19.74
CA ARG A 221 8.09 14.69 -18.99
C ARG A 221 8.62 14.88 -17.56
N ALA A 222 8.94 13.78 -16.88
CA ALA A 222 9.53 13.77 -15.54
C ALA A 222 10.98 14.28 -15.55
N TRP A 223 11.75 13.93 -16.59
CA TRP A 223 13.17 14.28 -16.71
C TRP A 223 13.50 14.86 -18.09
N PRO A 224 13.07 16.08 -18.40
CA PRO A 224 13.41 16.74 -19.66
C PRO A 224 14.92 16.88 -19.88
N ASN A 225 15.72 16.85 -18.80
CA ASN A 225 17.17 16.89 -18.87
C ASN A 225 17.85 16.14 -17.71
N ARG A 226 19.19 16.04 -17.78
CA ARG A 226 20.01 15.36 -16.75
C ARG A 226 19.91 16.02 -15.37
N ARG A 227 19.69 17.34 -15.30
CA ARG A 227 19.57 18.07 -14.03
C ARG A 227 18.28 17.67 -13.31
N SER A 228 17.14 17.62 -14.01
CA SER A 228 15.87 17.13 -13.43
C SER A 228 15.96 15.67 -12.97
N TYR A 229 16.62 14.80 -13.75
CA TYR A 229 16.82 13.41 -13.34
C TYR A 229 17.68 13.28 -12.07
N ARG A 230 18.79 14.02 -11.98
CA ARG A 230 19.61 14.04 -10.76
C ARG A 230 18.85 14.57 -9.54
N ARG A 231 18.01 15.59 -9.73
CA ARG A 231 17.18 16.13 -8.65
C ARG A 231 16.12 15.12 -8.21
N ALA A 232 15.54 14.33 -9.13
CA ALA A 232 14.69 13.19 -8.76
C ALA A 232 15.45 12.14 -7.92
N GLY A 233 16.77 12.03 -8.11
CA GLY A 233 17.65 11.24 -7.24
C GLY A 233 17.83 11.77 -5.82
N SER A 234 17.72 13.09 -5.61
CA SER A 234 18.03 13.71 -4.33
C SER A 234 16.81 14.14 -3.53
N ASP A 235 15.76 14.59 -4.21
CA ASP A 235 14.57 15.20 -3.63
C ASP A 235 13.41 15.01 -4.62
N PRO A 236 12.92 13.77 -4.79
CA PRO A 236 11.87 13.51 -5.76
C PRO A 236 10.53 13.97 -5.22
N VAL A 237 9.82 14.70 -6.07
CA VAL A 237 8.37 14.77 -6.00
C VAL A 237 7.86 13.51 -6.69
N ALA A 238 7.03 12.73 -6.02
CA ALA A 238 6.45 11.50 -6.53
C ALA A 238 5.07 11.74 -7.15
N LEU A 239 4.76 10.99 -8.21
CA LEU A 239 3.44 10.93 -8.83
C LEU A 239 3.08 9.47 -9.05
N LEU A 240 1.92 9.11 -8.57
CA LEU A 240 1.16 7.92 -8.91
C LEU A 240 -0.22 8.42 -9.31
N LEU A 241 -0.64 8.20 -10.56
CA LEU A 241 -1.91 8.72 -11.04
C LEU A 241 -2.44 7.89 -12.20
N ALA A 242 -3.65 7.36 -12.07
CA ALA A 242 -4.37 6.80 -13.21
C ALA A 242 -4.87 7.94 -14.11
N PRO A 243 -4.68 7.89 -15.44
CA PRO A 243 -5.22 8.92 -16.32
C PRO A 243 -6.75 8.87 -16.44
N GLU A 244 -7.32 7.70 -16.20
CA GLU A 244 -8.74 7.42 -16.23
C GLU A 244 -9.11 6.41 -15.14
N LEU A 245 -10.41 6.30 -14.86
CA LEU A 245 -10.90 5.27 -13.95
C LEU A 245 -10.60 3.90 -14.56
N SER A 246 -9.81 3.11 -13.86
CA SER A 246 -9.31 1.83 -14.36
C SER A 246 -9.45 0.74 -13.31
N TYR A 247 -9.55 -0.50 -13.77
CA TYR A 247 -9.76 -1.68 -12.93
C TYR A 247 -8.67 -2.69 -13.22
N THR A 248 -8.05 -3.26 -12.18
CA THR A 248 -7.00 -4.26 -12.38
C THR A 248 -7.14 -5.48 -11.50
N SER A 249 -6.71 -6.60 -12.04
CA SER A 249 -6.43 -7.84 -11.30
C SER A 249 -5.09 -7.80 -10.54
N HIS A 250 -4.21 -6.84 -10.85
CA HIS A 250 -2.89 -6.70 -10.24
C HIS A 250 -3.00 -6.19 -8.78
N PRO A 251 -2.32 -6.82 -7.79
CA PRO A 251 -2.44 -6.47 -6.38
C PRO A 251 -1.58 -5.25 -5.97
N PHE A 252 -1.33 -4.31 -6.88
CA PHE A 252 -0.65 -3.06 -6.52
C PHE A 252 -1.62 -2.13 -5.81
N PHE A 253 -1.23 -1.70 -4.63
CA PHE A 253 -2.07 -0.85 -3.78
C PHE A 253 -1.22 0.02 -2.87
N ILE A 254 -1.62 1.27 -2.71
CA ILE A 254 -1.00 2.19 -1.76
C ILE A 254 -2.07 2.74 -0.86
N ALA A 255 -2.00 2.40 0.42
CA ALA A 255 -3.06 2.67 1.38
C ALA A 255 -2.93 4.06 2.03
N SER A 256 -2.58 5.09 1.25
CA SER A 256 -2.46 6.47 1.74
C SER A 256 -3.79 7.22 1.64
N CYS A 257 -4.57 7.00 0.58
CA CYS A 257 -5.96 7.41 0.47
C CYS A 257 -6.72 6.42 -0.42
N TYR A 258 -7.59 5.64 0.21
CA TYR A 258 -8.23 4.50 -0.41
C TYR A 258 -9.60 4.23 0.20
N GLY A 259 -10.47 3.63 -0.58
CA GLY A 259 -11.79 3.20 -0.17
C GLY A 259 -11.89 1.69 -0.20
N PHE A 260 -12.73 1.13 0.67
CA PHE A 260 -13.05 -0.29 0.64
C PHE A 260 -14.52 -0.53 1.00
N ASP A 261 -15.05 -1.65 0.50
CA ASP A 261 -16.39 -2.13 0.82
C ASP A 261 -16.29 -3.32 1.79
N ALA A 262 -16.57 -3.05 3.07
CA ALA A 262 -16.58 -4.04 4.14
C ALA A 262 -17.98 -4.66 4.35
N SER A 263 -18.84 -4.67 3.33
CA SER A 263 -20.10 -5.44 3.36
C SER A 263 -19.87 -6.96 3.46
N GLU A 264 -18.70 -7.42 3.03
CA GLU A 264 -18.24 -8.81 3.12
C GLU A 264 -16.86 -8.86 3.77
N ILE A 265 -16.42 -10.05 4.19
CA ILE A 265 -15.13 -10.25 4.84
C ILE A 265 -13.96 -9.77 3.98
N LEU A 266 -13.18 -8.82 4.47
CA LEU A 266 -11.92 -8.40 3.85
C LEU A 266 -10.74 -8.97 4.63
N PRO A 267 -9.59 -9.26 4.01
CA PRO A 267 -8.42 -9.77 4.73
C PRO A 267 -7.87 -8.76 5.75
N PRO A 268 -7.11 -9.22 6.76
CA PRO A 268 -6.40 -8.32 7.67
C PRO A 268 -5.16 -7.72 7.01
N PHE A 269 -4.74 -6.56 7.49
CA PHE A 269 -3.39 -6.06 7.32
C PHE A 269 -2.46 -6.81 8.28
N PHE A 270 -1.28 -7.23 7.83
CA PHE A 270 -0.29 -7.75 8.77
C PHE A 270 0.36 -6.62 9.55
N PRO A 271 0.35 -6.67 10.89
CA PRO A 271 0.92 -5.63 11.72
C PRO A 271 2.46 -5.67 11.65
N HIS A 272 3.10 -4.59 12.09
CA HIS A 272 4.54 -4.56 12.39
C HIS A 272 5.54 -4.70 11.21
N ILE A 273 5.05 -4.75 9.97
CA ILE A 273 5.89 -4.81 8.77
C ILE A 273 5.60 -3.63 7.84
N ARG A 274 6.58 -3.29 7.00
CA ARG A 274 6.39 -2.37 5.87
C ARG A 274 5.76 -3.12 4.69
N ASN A 275 5.14 -2.37 3.78
CA ASN A 275 4.47 -2.92 2.58
C ASN A 275 3.28 -3.83 2.95
N GLU A 276 2.68 -3.54 4.10
CA GLU A 276 1.47 -4.16 4.62
C GLU A 276 0.25 -3.90 3.73
N ASP A 277 0.22 -2.78 3.02
CA ASP A 277 -0.77 -2.44 2.00
C ASP A 277 -0.66 -3.32 0.75
N GLY A 278 0.56 -3.53 0.24
CA GLY A 278 0.81 -4.47 -0.84
C GLY A 278 0.49 -5.91 -0.46
N VAL A 279 0.78 -6.31 0.77
CA VAL A 279 0.39 -7.64 1.31
C VAL A 279 -1.14 -7.75 1.44
N TRP A 280 -1.80 -6.71 1.95
CA TRP A 280 -3.26 -6.68 2.09
C TRP A 280 -3.97 -6.78 0.74
N ALA A 281 -3.52 -6.02 -0.25
CA ALA A 281 -4.08 -6.10 -1.61
C ALA A 281 -3.85 -7.45 -2.27
N PHE A 282 -2.70 -8.08 -2.00
CA PHE A 282 -2.45 -9.46 -2.42
C PHE A 282 -3.46 -10.43 -1.79
N LEU A 283 -3.64 -10.36 -0.46
CA LEU A 283 -4.63 -11.18 0.24
C LEU A 283 -6.04 -10.92 -0.28
N LEU A 284 -6.38 -9.67 -0.60
CA LEU A 284 -7.69 -9.29 -1.11
C LEU A 284 -7.96 -10.01 -2.44
N ARG A 285 -6.97 -10.02 -3.34
CA ARG A 285 -7.05 -10.71 -4.63
C ARG A 285 -7.04 -12.22 -4.47
N ALA A 286 -6.33 -12.76 -3.48
CA ALA A 286 -6.37 -14.20 -3.21
C ALA A 286 -7.73 -14.66 -2.64
N SER A 287 -8.40 -13.82 -1.85
CA SER A 287 -9.75 -14.02 -1.32
C SER A 287 -10.84 -13.79 -2.37
N TYR A 288 -10.65 -12.83 -3.27
CA TYR A 288 -11.60 -12.45 -4.31
C TYR A 288 -10.89 -12.37 -5.67
N PRO A 289 -10.61 -13.52 -6.32
CA PRO A 289 -9.83 -13.58 -7.55
C PRO A 289 -10.47 -12.86 -8.74
N ASP A 290 -11.77 -12.60 -8.70
CA ASP A 290 -12.50 -11.93 -9.79
C ASP A 290 -12.86 -10.47 -9.45
N ALA A 291 -12.53 -10.00 -8.23
CA ALA A 291 -12.84 -8.64 -7.78
C ALA A 291 -11.69 -7.68 -8.08
N PRO A 292 -11.85 -6.71 -8.99
CA PRO A 292 -10.77 -5.80 -9.31
C PRO A 292 -10.52 -4.78 -8.20
N ILE A 293 -9.31 -4.22 -8.26
CA ILE A 293 -8.97 -2.98 -7.57
C ILE A 293 -9.22 -1.83 -8.54
N ALA A 294 -9.99 -0.83 -8.12
CA ALA A 294 -10.21 0.38 -8.90
C ALA A 294 -9.12 1.43 -8.63
N HIS A 295 -8.57 2.04 -9.68
CA HIS A 295 -7.64 3.16 -9.60
C HIS A 295 -8.34 4.42 -10.07
N LEU A 296 -8.46 5.40 -9.19
CA LEU A 296 -9.23 6.60 -9.46
C LEU A 296 -8.40 7.65 -10.23
N PRO A 297 -9.03 8.45 -11.12
CA PRO A 297 -8.33 9.37 -12.01
C PRO A 297 -7.97 10.70 -11.35
N PHE A 298 -7.56 10.66 -10.09
CA PHE A 298 -7.09 11.83 -9.34
C PHE A 298 -6.07 11.39 -8.30
N ALA A 299 -5.21 12.32 -7.91
CA ALA A 299 -4.22 12.14 -6.88
C ALA A 299 -4.40 13.14 -5.74
N PHE A 300 -4.19 12.67 -4.52
CA PHE A 300 -4.07 13.55 -3.37
C PHE A 300 -2.64 14.08 -3.23
N GLU A 301 -2.49 15.26 -2.64
CA GLU A 301 -1.17 15.72 -2.23
C GLU A 301 -0.75 15.00 -0.94
N HIS A 302 0.44 14.41 -0.96
CA HIS A 302 1.10 13.79 0.18
C HIS A 302 2.20 14.74 0.67
N LYS A 303 2.12 15.11 1.95
CA LYS A 303 2.97 16.12 2.59
C LYS A 303 3.48 15.59 3.92
N ARG A 304 4.63 14.92 3.85
CA ARG A 304 5.30 14.24 4.96
C ARG A 304 6.51 15.02 5.50
N GLY A 305 6.99 16.03 4.77
CA GLY A 305 8.15 16.85 5.14
C GLY A 305 9.46 16.38 4.49
N ILE A 306 10.60 16.83 5.00
CA ILE A 306 11.90 16.62 4.35
C ILE A 306 12.30 15.14 4.38
N HIS A 307 12.46 14.54 3.20
CA HIS A 307 13.09 13.24 3.05
C HIS A 307 14.59 13.36 2.78
N PRO A 308 15.44 12.49 3.37
CA PRO A 308 16.84 12.42 2.97
C PRO A 308 16.93 11.98 1.50
N PRO A 309 18.00 12.33 0.76
CA PRO A 309 18.25 11.82 -0.59
C PRO A 309 18.26 10.31 -0.70
N PHE A 310 18.09 9.76 -1.92
CA PHE A 310 18.55 8.39 -2.16
C PHE A 310 20.06 8.35 -1.93
N ARG A 311 20.48 7.71 -0.84
CA ARG A 311 21.89 7.40 -0.56
C ARG A 311 22.51 6.71 -1.78
N SER A 312 23.70 7.13 -2.21
CA SER A 312 24.45 6.45 -3.29
C SER A 312 24.69 4.96 -2.99
N GLU A 313 24.78 4.64 -1.70
CA GLU A 313 24.92 3.30 -1.12
C GLU A 313 23.57 2.62 -0.87
N HIS A 314 22.57 2.78 -1.74
CA HIS A 314 21.40 1.89 -1.67
C HIS A 314 21.88 0.48 -1.96
N ARG A 315 22.34 -0.19 -0.90
CA ARG A 315 22.55 -1.62 -0.89
C ARG A 315 21.22 -2.23 -1.27
N CYS A 316 21.24 -2.96 -2.37
CA CYS A 316 20.15 -3.79 -2.83
C CYS A 316 19.91 -4.93 -1.82
N SER A 317 20.89 -5.20 -0.96
CA SER A 317 20.98 -6.34 -0.05
C SER A 317 20.00 -6.40 1.14
N GLY A 318 18.88 -5.69 1.14
CA GLY A 318 17.93 -5.71 2.25
C GLY A 318 16.49 -5.78 1.81
N ILE A 319 15.95 -6.99 1.70
CA ILE A 319 14.53 -7.22 1.43
C ILE A 319 13.68 -6.91 2.68
N GLY A 320 12.51 -6.31 2.49
CA GLY A 320 11.56 -6.05 3.57
C GLY A 320 10.70 -7.28 3.87
N ALA A 321 10.25 -7.39 5.12
CA ALA A 321 9.42 -8.51 5.59
C ALA A 321 8.14 -8.64 4.77
N GLY A 322 7.45 -7.53 4.46
CA GLY A 322 6.25 -7.55 3.62
C GLY A 322 6.49 -8.11 2.23
N THR A 323 7.64 -7.80 1.61
CA THR A 323 8.00 -8.37 0.29
C THR A 323 8.22 -9.88 0.38
N VAL A 324 8.88 -10.38 1.44
CA VAL A 324 9.07 -11.83 1.63
C VAL A 324 7.74 -12.54 1.86
N VAL A 325 6.87 -11.97 2.71
CA VAL A 325 5.55 -12.51 2.98
C VAL A 325 4.67 -12.52 1.73
N GLN A 326 4.70 -11.46 0.93
CA GLN A 326 3.98 -11.41 -0.35
C GLN A 326 4.44 -12.52 -1.31
N ARG A 327 5.73 -12.86 -1.34
CA ARG A 327 6.25 -13.97 -2.17
C ARG A 327 5.76 -15.34 -1.68
N LEU A 328 5.71 -15.54 -0.37
CA LEU A 328 5.11 -16.75 0.22
C LEU A 328 3.62 -16.86 -0.15
N LEU A 329 2.87 -15.77 0.00
CA LEU A 329 1.45 -15.74 -0.34
C LEU A 329 1.22 -16.02 -1.82
N SER A 330 2.03 -15.45 -2.71
CA SER A 330 1.99 -15.74 -4.15
C SER A 330 2.27 -17.20 -4.45
N PHE A 331 3.27 -17.80 -3.81
CA PHE A 331 3.54 -19.23 -3.97
C PHE A 331 2.37 -20.10 -3.50
N PHE A 332 1.67 -19.69 -2.43
CA PHE A 332 0.55 -20.45 -1.87
C PHE A 332 -0.81 -20.17 -2.50
N SER A 333 -0.98 -19.08 -3.25
CA SER A 333 -2.28 -18.74 -3.83
C SER A 333 -2.62 -19.53 -5.10
N ASP A 334 -1.61 -19.95 -5.87
CA ASP A 334 -1.76 -20.53 -7.21
C ASP A 334 -2.64 -21.79 -7.25
N GLU A 335 -2.80 -22.49 -6.11
CA GLU A 335 -3.55 -23.74 -6.01
C GLU A 335 -4.81 -23.65 -5.11
N LEU A 336 -5.26 -22.44 -4.78
CA LEU A 336 -6.44 -22.27 -3.92
C LEU A 336 -7.72 -22.59 -4.68
N LYS A 337 -8.44 -23.63 -4.23
CA LYS A 337 -9.72 -24.07 -4.79
C LYS A 337 -10.93 -23.77 -3.88
N ALA A 338 -10.72 -23.11 -2.75
CA ALA A 338 -11.79 -22.77 -1.83
C ALA A 338 -12.76 -21.77 -2.48
N PRO A 339 -14.09 -21.96 -2.40
CA PRO A 339 -15.04 -21.06 -3.06
C PRO A 339 -15.18 -19.73 -2.32
N GLU A 340 -15.22 -19.74 -1.00
CA GLU A 340 -15.52 -18.57 -0.18
C GLU A 340 -14.27 -17.83 0.29
N ALA A 341 -14.38 -16.51 0.47
CA ALA A 341 -13.26 -15.66 0.89
C ALA A 341 -12.70 -16.07 2.26
N GLY A 342 -13.56 -16.43 3.22
CA GLY A 342 -13.16 -16.93 4.54
C GLY A 342 -12.37 -18.24 4.46
N ASP A 343 -12.85 -19.21 3.67
CA ASP A 343 -12.15 -20.48 3.45
C ASP A 343 -10.79 -20.30 2.76
N ARG A 344 -10.70 -19.36 1.80
CA ARG A 344 -9.43 -19.00 1.14
C ARG A 344 -8.43 -18.43 2.14
N LEU A 345 -8.86 -17.54 3.04
CA LEU A 345 -8.01 -17.01 4.11
C LEU A 345 -7.54 -18.11 5.05
N LEU A 346 -8.45 -18.99 5.48
CA LEU A 346 -8.13 -20.13 6.31
C LEU A 346 -7.09 -21.04 5.65
N ALA A 347 -7.27 -21.39 4.37
CA ALA A 347 -6.34 -22.22 3.61
C ALA A 347 -4.94 -21.56 3.47
N LEU A 348 -4.88 -20.25 3.20
CA LEU A 348 -3.63 -19.50 3.18
C LEU A 348 -2.96 -19.46 4.56
N GLY A 349 -3.75 -19.28 5.62
CA GLY A 349 -3.27 -19.28 7.00
C GLY A 349 -2.60 -20.60 7.35
N MET A 350 -3.25 -21.74 7.04
CA MET A 350 -2.68 -23.07 7.27
C MET A 350 -1.36 -23.27 6.50
N ARG A 351 -1.27 -22.80 5.24
CA ARG A 351 -0.05 -22.90 4.43
C ARG A 351 1.09 -22.05 5.00
N LEU A 352 0.81 -20.81 5.42
CA LEU A 352 1.79 -19.94 6.08
C LEU A 352 2.29 -20.52 7.41
N SER A 353 1.38 -20.99 8.28
CA SER A 353 1.75 -21.62 9.55
C SER A 353 2.56 -22.90 9.34
N GLY A 354 2.19 -23.72 8.34
CA GLY A 354 2.94 -24.90 7.92
C GLY A 354 4.37 -24.56 7.47
N ALA A 355 4.52 -23.53 6.62
CA ALA A 355 5.84 -23.06 6.16
C ALA A 355 6.69 -22.53 7.33
N ALA A 356 6.07 -21.76 8.24
CA ALA A 356 6.73 -21.27 9.44
C ALA A 356 7.14 -22.38 10.42
N SER A 357 6.54 -23.58 10.33
CA SER A 357 6.88 -24.73 11.17
C SER A 357 8.03 -25.58 10.62
N LEU A 358 8.54 -25.28 9.42
CA LEU A 358 9.68 -26.00 8.83
C LEU A 358 10.94 -25.86 9.70
N PRO A 359 11.83 -26.87 9.72
CA PRO A 359 13.17 -26.69 10.28
C PRO A 359 13.86 -25.46 9.67
N LEU A 360 14.58 -24.69 10.48
CA LEU A 360 15.17 -23.40 10.07
C LEU A 360 15.98 -23.48 8.77
N ARG A 361 16.70 -24.58 8.54
CA ARG A 361 17.44 -24.82 7.29
C ARG A 361 16.53 -24.89 6.06
N GLN A 362 15.40 -25.60 6.17
CA GLN A 362 14.42 -25.74 5.07
C GLN A 362 13.67 -24.43 4.85
N TRP A 363 13.32 -23.71 5.93
CA TRP A 363 12.76 -22.36 5.87
C TRP A 363 13.64 -21.40 5.05
N LYS A 364 14.94 -21.33 5.37
CA LYS A 364 15.90 -20.49 4.64
C LYS A 364 16.00 -20.85 3.18
N HIS A 365 15.99 -22.15 2.86
CA HIS A 365 16.05 -22.64 1.50
C HIS A 365 14.81 -22.19 0.70
N LEU A 366 13.61 -22.42 1.25
CA LEU A 366 12.35 -21.98 0.64
C LEU A 366 12.36 -20.47 0.35
N LEU A 367 12.73 -19.65 1.33
CA LEU A 367 12.77 -18.20 1.14
C LEU A 367 13.79 -17.76 0.10
N LEU A 368 14.96 -18.41 0.05
CA LEU A 368 15.98 -18.11 -0.96
C LEU A 368 15.51 -18.46 -2.37
N GLU A 369 14.90 -19.62 -2.57
CA GLU A 369 14.36 -20.03 -3.87
C GLU A 369 13.28 -19.05 -4.36
N LEU A 370 12.31 -18.71 -3.51
CA LEU A 370 11.27 -17.74 -3.83
C LEU A 370 11.85 -16.35 -4.09
N HIS A 371 12.90 -15.98 -3.35
CA HIS A 371 13.58 -14.71 -3.53
C HIS A 371 14.24 -14.63 -4.91
N LEU A 372 15.11 -15.59 -5.23
CA LEU A 372 15.86 -15.64 -6.49
C LEU A 372 14.93 -15.72 -7.70
N LYS A 373 13.82 -16.48 -7.63
CA LYS A 373 12.83 -16.53 -8.70
C LYS A 373 12.26 -15.14 -9.03
N HIS A 374 11.91 -14.37 -8.00
CA HIS A 374 11.38 -13.01 -8.18
C HIS A 374 12.45 -12.03 -8.66
N GLU A 375 13.67 -12.13 -8.13
CA GLU A 375 14.76 -11.24 -8.55
C GLU A 375 15.14 -11.47 -10.01
N GLY A 376 15.16 -12.72 -10.47
CA GLY A 376 15.38 -13.03 -11.88
C GLY A 376 14.34 -12.38 -12.80
N ALA A 377 13.06 -12.43 -12.42
CA ALA A 377 11.99 -11.79 -13.19
C ALA A 377 12.10 -10.26 -13.23
N MET A 378 12.49 -9.63 -12.10
CA MET A 378 12.72 -8.19 -12.05
C MET A 378 13.90 -7.78 -12.93
N VAL A 379 15.03 -8.48 -12.84
CA VAL A 379 16.22 -8.22 -13.66
C VAL A 379 15.87 -8.33 -15.14
N ALA A 380 15.23 -9.42 -15.56
CA ALA A 380 14.83 -9.62 -16.94
C ALA A 380 13.90 -8.50 -17.45
N ARG A 381 12.96 -8.03 -16.62
CA ARG A 381 12.09 -6.90 -16.97
C ARG A 381 12.87 -5.60 -17.18
N LEU A 382 13.79 -5.28 -16.26
CA LEU A 382 14.60 -4.05 -16.34
C LEU A 382 15.57 -4.08 -17.53
N GLU A 383 16.14 -5.26 -17.85
CA GLU A 383 16.95 -5.46 -19.05
C GLU A 383 16.14 -5.27 -20.32
N ALA A 384 14.93 -5.84 -20.38
CA ALA A 384 14.02 -5.67 -21.51
C ALA A 384 13.63 -4.19 -21.72
N ASP A 385 13.35 -3.45 -20.65
CA ASP A 385 13.05 -2.01 -20.73
C ASP A 385 14.27 -1.18 -21.19
N LEU A 386 15.48 -1.55 -20.72
CA LEU A 386 16.72 -0.94 -21.18
C LEU A 386 16.96 -1.17 -22.68
N GLU A 387 16.65 -2.37 -23.18
CA GLU A 387 16.72 -2.71 -24.60
C GLU A 387 15.65 -1.99 -25.42
N GLN A 388 14.38 -2.08 -25.03
CA GLN A 388 13.24 -1.48 -25.72
C GLN A 388 13.36 0.05 -25.83
N SER A 389 13.88 0.70 -24.79
CA SER A 389 14.11 2.15 -24.79
C SER A 389 15.30 2.58 -25.67
N GLY A 390 16.08 1.65 -26.23
CA GLY A 390 17.29 1.94 -26.98
C GLY A 390 18.32 2.72 -26.14
N GLY A 391 18.33 2.52 -24.83
CA GLY A 391 19.18 3.24 -23.89
C GLY A 391 18.86 4.74 -23.76
N LYS A 392 17.62 5.18 -24.01
CA LYS A 392 17.21 6.58 -23.90
C LYS A 392 16.29 6.81 -22.69
N PRO A 393 16.49 7.89 -21.91
CA PRO A 393 17.61 8.85 -22.00
C PRO A 393 18.95 8.23 -21.57
N GLY A 394 20.06 8.64 -22.19
CA GLY A 394 21.38 8.02 -21.94
C GLY A 394 21.88 8.13 -20.50
N PHE A 395 21.47 9.16 -19.75
CA PHE A 395 21.81 9.28 -18.32
C PHE A 395 21.07 8.25 -17.46
N TRP A 396 19.80 7.96 -17.77
CA TRP A 396 18.99 6.96 -17.07
C TRP A 396 19.50 5.56 -17.40
N ALA A 397 19.74 5.27 -18.69
CA ALA A 397 20.24 3.98 -19.14
C ALA A 397 21.59 3.63 -18.53
N LYS A 398 22.49 4.63 -18.37
CA LYS A 398 23.77 4.46 -17.69
C LYS A 398 23.56 4.05 -16.23
N ASP A 399 22.71 4.77 -15.51
CA ASP A 399 22.46 4.51 -14.09
C ASP A 399 21.71 3.19 -13.87
N LEU A 400 20.79 2.82 -14.76
CA LEU A 400 20.10 1.52 -14.72
C LEU A 400 21.09 0.37 -14.92
N ARG A 401 22.02 0.46 -15.88
CA ARG A 401 23.11 -0.53 -16.01
C ARG A 401 23.94 -0.64 -14.75
N SER A 402 24.42 0.50 -14.24
CA SER A 402 25.20 0.52 -12.99
C SER A 402 24.40 0.05 -11.77
N PHE A 403 23.07 0.15 -11.80
CA PHE A 403 22.20 -0.45 -10.81
C PHE A 403 22.15 -1.97 -10.99
N LEU A 404 21.87 -2.47 -12.20
CA LEU A 404 21.81 -3.90 -12.51
C LEU A 404 23.13 -4.63 -12.21
N ASP A 405 24.27 -4.05 -12.58
CA ASP A 405 25.59 -4.61 -12.29
C ASP A 405 25.77 -4.82 -10.78
N ARG A 406 25.52 -3.76 -9.99
CA ARG A 406 25.60 -3.83 -8.52
C ARG A 406 24.55 -4.78 -7.94
N TYR A 407 23.35 -4.81 -8.52
CA TYR A 407 22.25 -5.66 -8.07
C TYR A 407 22.64 -7.13 -8.18
N LEU A 408 23.18 -7.52 -9.34
CA LEU A 408 23.63 -8.87 -9.63
C LEU A 408 24.85 -9.27 -8.79
N ASP A 409 25.77 -8.33 -8.54
CA ASP A 409 26.92 -8.57 -7.65
C ASP A 409 26.49 -8.78 -6.19
N GLU A 410 25.45 -8.09 -5.73
CA GLU A 410 24.94 -8.19 -4.34
C GLU A 410 23.97 -9.37 -4.14
N LEU A 411 23.30 -9.85 -5.19
CA LEU A 411 22.25 -10.86 -5.10
C LEU A 411 22.70 -12.17 -4.40
N PRO A 412 23.91 -12.71 -4.62
CA PRO A 412 24.40 -13.90 -3.90
C PRO A 412 24.52 -13.72 -2.39
N ALA A 413 24.66 -12.48 -1.91
CA ALA A 413 24.73 -12.15 -0.48
C ALA A 413 23.36 -11.86 0.15
N SER A 414 22.27 -11.95 -0.62
CA SER A 414 20.92 -11.75 -0.13
C SER A 414 20.55 -12.78 0.95
N THR A 415 19.88 -12.31 2.02
CA THR A 415 19.42 -13.17 3.12
C THR A 415 17.94 -12.93 3.37
N PRO A 416 17.04 -13.45 2.52
CA PRO A 416 15.60 -13.20 2.64
C PRO A 416 14.98 -13.76 3.94
N SER A 417 15.67 -14.68 4.62
CA SER A 417 15.33 -15.13 5.97
C SER A 417 15.55 -14.07 7.06
N ARG A 418 16.29 -12.99 6.75
CA ARG A 418 16.59 -11.88 7.65
C ARG A 418 16.09 -10.57 7.04
N PRO A 419 14.78 -10.34 6.98
CA PRO A 419 14.27 -9.09 6.43
C PRO A 419 14.71 -7.89 7.28
N ARG A 420 14.76 -6.72 6.64
CA ARG A 420 15.31 -5.47 7.20
C ARG A 420 14.74 -5.10 8.56
N GLU A 421 13.44 -5.29 8.74
CA GLU A 421 12.72 -4.99 9.97
C GLU A 421 13.24 -5.79 11.16
N PHE A 422 13.90 -6.92 10.94
CA PHE A 422 14.38 -7.86 11.97
C PHE A 422 15.90 -7.80 12.17
N HIS A 423 16.64 -7.00 11.39
CA HIS A 423 18.11 -6.95 11.44
C HIS A 423 18.69 -6.64 12.83
N HIS A 424 18.00 -5.80 13.61
CA HIS A 424 18.44 -5.36 14.93
C HIS A 424 18.44 -6.51 15.97
N LEU A 425 17.81 -7.65 15.67
CA LEU A 425 17.80 -8.85 16.54
C LEU A 425 19.05 -9.72 16.40
N GLY A 426 20.00 -9.36 15.52
CA GLY A 426 21.23 -10.13 15.33
C GLY A 426 20.93 -11.57 14.90
N ASP A 427 21.46 -12.54 15.65
CA ASP A 427 21.35 -13.97 15.33
C ASP A 427 19.93 -14.52 15.49
N GLU A 428 19.06 -13.84 16.25
CA GLU A 428 17.67 -14.26 16.44
C GLU A 428 16.74 -13.83 15.30
N ALA A 429 17.21 -12.98 14.38
CA ALA A 429 16.40 -12.38 13.32
C ALA A 429 15.64 -13.42 12.48
N GLU A 430 16.30 -14.53 12.11
CA GLU A 430 15.68 -15.57 11.27
C GLU A 430 14.55 -16.29 11.99
N SER A 431 14.79 -16.72 13.23
CA SER A 431 13.81 -17.41 14.06
C SER A 431 12.66 -16.48 14.45
N ALA A 432 12.95 -15.20 14.71
CA ALA A 432 11.93 -14.20 15.00
C ALA A 432 11.04 -13.93 13.78
N PHE A 433 11.63 -13.80 12.59
CA PHE A 433 10.86 -13.63 11.36
C PHE A 433 10.03 -14.89 11.02
N GLN A 434 10.59 -16.09 11.23
CA GLN A 434 9.84 -17.34 11.08
C GLN A 434 8.62 -17.39 12.01
N ARG A 435 8.79 -17.04 13.29
CA ARG A 435 7.67 -16.95 14.26
C ARG A 435 6.64 -15.89 13.85
N PHE A 436 7.10 -14.74 13.35
CA PHE A 436 6.21 -13.70 12.83
C PHE A 436 5.31 -14.23 11.71
N VAL A 437 5.89 -14.92 10.72
CA VAL A 437 5.10 -15.54 9.64
C VAL A 437 4.13 -16.59 10.17
N GLY A 438 4.52 -17.35 11.20
CA GLY A 438 3.62 -18.26 11.91
C GLY A 438 2.42 -17.55 12.52
N SER A 439 2.64 -16.41 13.20
CA SER A 439 1.57 -15.57 13.76
C SER A 439 0.68 -14.93 12.69
N CYS A 440 1.24 -14.55 11.54
CA CYS A 440 0.45 -14.13 10.37
C CYS A 440 -0.46 -15.27 9.87
N GLY A 441 0.05 -16.51 9.81
CA GLY A 441 -0.75 -17.68 9.44
C GLY A 441 -1.87 -17.96 10.44
N GLU A 442 -1.57 -17.92 11.75
CA GLU A 442 -2.57 -18.04 12.83
C GLU A 442 -3.66 -16.97 12.71
N LEU A 443 -3.27 -15.72 12.41
CA LEU A 443 -4.21 -14.62 12.21
C LEU A 443 -5.15 -14.89 11.04
N LEU A 444 -4.65 -15.32 9.88
CA LEU A 444 -5.51 -15.62 8.73
C LEU A 444 -6.51 -16.75 9.02
N CYS A 445 -6.10 -17.77 9.79
CA CYS A 445 -6.99 -18.85 10.21
C CYS A 445 -8.12 -18.36 11.13
N ALA A 446 -7.81 -17.44 12.05
CA ALA A 446 -8.78 -16.92 13.00
C ALA A 446 -9.63 -15.75 12.46
N TRP A 447 -9.21 -15.14 11.35
CA TRP A 447 -9.82 -13.91 10.84
C TRP A 447 -11.32 -14.00 10.53
N PRO A 448 -11.85 -15.10 9.96
CA PRO A 448 -13.30 -15.24 9.77
C PRO A 448 -14.10 -15.11 11.07
N GLU A 449 -13.66 -15.77 12.14
CA GLU A 449 -14.29 -15.68 13.46
C GLU A 449 -14.21 -14.25 14.04
N ILE A 450 -13.05 -13.60 13.91
CA ILE A 450 -12.84 -12.21 14.35
C ILE A 450 -13.80 -11.25 13.61
N TRP A 451 -13.98 -11.47 12.31
CA TRP A 451 -14.86 -10.66 11.47
C TRP A 451 -16.34 -10.85 11.84
N GLU A 452 -16.80 -12.10 11.96
CA GLU A 452 -18.18 -12.43 12.33
C GLU A 452 -18.56 -11.88 13.72
N GLY A 453 -17.63 -11.95 14.68
CA GLY A 453 -17.82 -11.36 16.01
C GLY A 453 -18.08 -9.85 15.99
N ARG A 454 -17.65 -9.15 14.94
CA ARG A 454 -17.95 -7.72 14.72
C ARG A 454 -19.20 -7.47 13.89
N ALA A 455 -19.58 -8.39 13.02
CA ALA A 455 -20.80 -8.28 12.23
C ALA A 455 -22.08 -8.41 13.07
N CYS A 456 -21.99 -9.07 14.24
CA CYS A 456 -23.12 -9.28 15.14
C CYS A 456 -23.38 -8.14 16.14
N LEU A 457 -22.52 -7.11 16.18
CA LEU A 457 -22.64 -5.91 17.04
C LEU A 457 -23.28 -4.76 16.28
#